data_AF-A0AAN9ECZ9-F1
#
_entry.id   AF-A0AAN9ECZ9-F1
#
_cell.length_a   1.000
_cell.length_b   1.000
_cell.length_c   1.000
_cell.angle_alpha   90.00
_cell.angle_beta   90.00
_cell.angle_gamma   90.00
#
_symmetry.space_group_name_H-M   'P 1'
#
loop_
_entity.id
_entity.type
_entity.pdbx_description
1 polymer ?
#
loop_
_entity_poly.entity_id
_entity_poly.type
_entity_poly.pdbx_seq_one_letter_code
_entity_poly.pdbx_strand_id
1 'polypeptide(L)'
;MDITRTRIRLDGLAPPAPAPEKVEEEREGIEDARKLLKAAQMELVKSKLREIRKICIPVSEFMRICSENCTDQDQAARIAKMLDDSAVVIVLGDVVFLRPEQEIETFVVSQDVKSVHV
;
A
#
# COMPACT_ATOMS: atom_id res chain seq x y z
N MET A 1 -60.31 -3.27 -55.42
CA MET A 1 -59.76 -2.99 -54.08
C MET A 1 -58.42 -3.68 -54.02
N ASP A 2 -57.37 -2.98 -54.45
CA ASP A 2 -56.03 -3.54 -54.62
C ASP A 2 -55.24 -3.41 -53.32
N ILE A 3 -55.09 -4.55 -52.65
CA ILE A 3 -54.44 -4.72 -51.34
C ILE A 3 -52.91 -4.78 -51.43
N THR A 4 -52.33 -4.52 -52.60
CA THR A 4 -50.91 -4.79 -52.88
C THR A 4 -50.07 -3.52 -52.97
N ARG A 5 -50.13 -2.66 -51.95
CA ARG A 5 -49.16 -1.56 -51.87
C ARG A 5 -48.87 -1.05 -50.46
N THR A 6 -48.13 -1.84 -49.68
CA THR A 6 -47.28 -1.29 -48.60
C THR A 6 -46.27 -2.35 -48.15
N ARG A 7 -45.17 -2.51 -48.89
CA ARG A 7 -43.97 -3.15 -48.33
C ARG A 7 -43.25 -2.10 -47.50
N ILE A 8 -43.32 -2.22 -46.18
CA ILE A 8 -42.55 -1.39 -45.25
C ILE A 8 -41.09 -1.84 -45.34
N ARG A 9 -40.18 -1.00 -45.84
CA ARG A 9 -38.74 -1.28 -45.78
C ARG A 9 -38.22 -0.88 -44.41
N LEU A 10 -37.76 -1.86 -43.65
CA LEU A 10 -37.24 -1.69 -42.30
C LEU A 10 -35.72 -1.44 -42.33
N ASP A 11 -35.26 -0.53 -43.20
CA ASP A 11 -33.84 -0.17 -43.42
C ASP A 11 -33.29 0.78 -42.32
N GLY A 12 -33.83 0.68 -41.10
CA GLY A 12 -33.49 1.58 -39.97
C GLY A 12 -33.25 0.88 -38.64
N LEU A 13 -33.28 -0.46 -38.59
CA LEU A 13 -32.93 -1.21 -37.38
C LEU A 13 -31.45 -1.59 -37.37
N ALA A 14 -30.58 -0.61 -37.55
CA ALA A 14 -29.19 -0.80 -37.18
C ALA A 14 -29.13 -0.77 -35.64
N PRO A 15 -28.50 -1.76 -34.99
CA PRO A 15 -28.22 -1.69 -33.55
C PRO A 15 -27.51 -0.37 -33.25
N PRO A 16 -27.85 0.34 -32.15
CA PRO A 16 -27.08 1.51 -31.74
C PRO A 16 -25.60 1.09 -31.62
N ALA A 17 -24.70 1.93 -32.17
CA ALA A 17 -23.27 1.68 -32.06
C ALA A 17 -22.91 1.45 -30.59
N PRO A 18 -22.06 0.45 -30.27
CA PRO A 18 -21.70 0.17 -28.89
C PRO A 18 -21.15 1.46 -28.27
N ALA A 19 -21.80 1.91 -27.19
CA ALA A 19 -21.31 3.01 -26.39
C ALA A 19 -19.87 2.69 -25.92
N PRO A 20 -19.00 3.70 -25.72
CA PRO A 20 -17.65 3.48 -25.25
C PRO A 20 -17.65 3.07 -23.76
N GLU A 21 -18.19 1.90 -23.44
CA GLU A 21 -18.34 1.39 -22.06
C GLU A 21 -17.11 0.62 -21.57
N LYS A 22 -16.06 0.44 -22.40
CA LYS A 22 -14.91 -0.41 -22.05
C LYS A 22 -13.65 0.34 -21.61
N VAL A 23 -13.63 1.66 -21.70
CA VAL A 23 -12.42 2.44 -21.40
C VAL A 23 -12.33 2.80 -19.91
N GLU A 24 -13.46 2.86 -19.20
CA GLU A 24 -13.50 3.19 -17.78
C GLU A 24 -13.16 1.98 -16.91
N GLU A 25 -13.73 0.79 -17.17
CA GLU A 25 -13.38 -0.46 -16.46
C GLU A 25 -11.90 -0.84 -16.60
N GLU A 26 -11.29 -0.68 -17.78
CA GLU A 26 -9.86 -0.96 -17.98
C GLU A 26 -8.96 0.02 -17.22
N ARG A 27 -9.35 1.30 -17.11
CA ARG A 27 -8.58 2.31 -16.36
C ARG A 27 -8.66 2.09 -14.86
N GLU A 28 -9.83 1.73 -14.33
CA GLU A 28 -9.99 1.34 -12.92
C GLU A 28 -9.17 0.10 -12.58
N GLY A 29 -9.20 -0.94 -13.43
CA GLY A 29 -8.40 -2.15 -13.22
C GLY A 29 -6.89 -1.91 -13.16
N ILE A 30 -6.36 -0.98 -13.97
CA ILE A 30 -4.94 -0.60 -13.95
C ILE A 30 -4.59 0.14 -12.64
N GLU A 31 -5.48 1.00 -12.16
CA GLU A 31 -5.26 1.73 -10.91
C GLU A 31 -5.24 0.79 -9.71
N ASP A 32 -6.17 -0.17 -9.66
CA ASP A 32 -6.24 -1.16 -8.60
C ASP A 32 -5.06 -2.13 -8.61
N ALA A 33 -4.63 -2.58 -9.80
CA ALA A 33 -3.40 -3.35 -9.95
C ALA A 33 -2.17 -2.58 -9.42
N ARG A 34 -2.11 -1.26 -9.66
CA ARG A 34 -1.04 -0.40 -9.16
C ARG A 34 -1.10 -0.23 -7.64
N LYS A 35 -2.29 -0.14 -7.04
CA LYS A 35 -2.47 -0.11 -5.58
C LYS A 35 -2.02 -1.43 -4.94
N LEU A 36 -2.43 -2.56 -5.53
CA LEU A 36 -2.02 -3.90 -5.10
C LEU A 36 -0.51 -4.09 -5.16
N LEU A 37 0.14 -3.68 -6.26
CA LEU A 37 1.59 -3.76 -6.37
C LEU A 37 2.31 -2.97 -5.26
N LYS A 38 1.83 -1.75 -4.96
CA LYS A 38 2.38 -0.94 -3.87
C LYS A 38 2.17 -1.60 -2.51
N ALA A 39 0.99 -2.19 -2.28
CA ALA A 39 0.71 -2.92 -1.04
C ALA A 39 1.64 -4.13 -0.89
N ALA A 40 1.86 -4.89 -1.95
CA ALA A 40 2.77 -6.04 -1.95
C ALA A 40 4.23 -5.63 -1.66
N GLN A 41 4.70 -4.54 -2.26
CA GLN A 41 6.04 -3.98 -1.95
C GLN A 41 6.17 -3.61 -0.47
N MET A 42 5.15 -2.97 0.09
CA MET A 42 5.10 -2.61 1.51
C MET A 42 5.12 -3.87 2.40
N GLU A 43 4.33 -4.88 2.07
CA GLU A 43 4.27 -6.15 2.82
C GLU A 43 5.61 -6.89 2.81
N LEU A 44 6.34 -6.85 1.69
CA LEU A 44 7.67 -7.44 1.59
C LEU A 44 8.67 -6.75 2.53
N VAL A 45 8.63 -5.41 2.62
CA VAL A 45 9.48 -4.66 3.56
C VAL A 45 9.09 -5.01 5.00
N LYS A 46 7.80 -5.00 5.33
CA LYS A 46 7.31 -5.40 6.67
C LYS A 46 7.76 -6.81 7.05
N SER A 47 7.70 -7.75 6.12
CA SER A 47 8.12 -9.14 6.36
C SER A 47 9.61 -9.24 6.65
N LYS A 48 10.46 -8.54 5.89
CA LYS A 48 11.91 -8.46 6.16
C LYS A 48 12.20 -7.87 7.54
N LEU A 49 11.51 -6.80 7.93
CA LEU A 49 11.69 -6.21 9.25
C LEU A 49 11.26 -7.16 10.38
N ARG A 50 10.23 -7.98 10.17
CA ARG A 50 9.75 -8.99 11.13
C ARG A 50 10.72 -10.17 11.30
N GLU A 51 11.50 -10.51 10.27
CA GLU A 51 12.52 -11.56 10.35
C GLU A 51 13.72 -11.14 11.22
N ILE A 52 13.94 -9.84 11.38
CA ILE A 52 14.99 -9.31 12.23
C ILE A 52 14.63 -9.54 13.70
N ARG A 53 15.40 -10.39 14.37
CA ARG A 53 15.20 -10.69 15.81
C ARG A 53 15.61 -9.55 16.75
N LYS A 54 16.29 -8.52 16.24
CA LYS A 54 16.66 -7.33 17.00
C LYS A 54 15.41 -6.51 17.35
N ILE A 55 15.51 -5.78 18.45
CA ILE A 55 14.47 -4.85 18.90
C ILE A 55 14.56 -3.54 18.11
N CYS A 56 15.79 -3.07 17.89
CA CYS A 56 16.09 -1.88 17.13
C CYS A 56 17.26 -2.08 16.17
N ILE A 57 17.32 -1.22 15.16
CA ILE A 57 18.39 -1.15 14.16
C ILE A 57 18.74 0.33 13.89
N PRO A 58 19.97 0.64 13.42
CA PRO A 58 20.30 1.99 13.01
C PRO A 58 19.49 2.41 11.76
N VAL A 59 19.22 3.72 11.64
CA VAL A 59 18.49 4.31 10.49
C VAL A 59 19.13 3.94 9.15
N SER A 60 20.46 3.81 9.08
CA SER A 60 21.16 3.39 7.85
C SER A 60 20.81 1.96 7.41
N GLU A 61 20.71 1.02 8.36
CA GLU A 61 20.31 -0.37 8.09
C GLU A 61 18.83 -0.42 7.68
N PHE A 62 17.98 0.35 8.36
CA PHE A 62 16.56 0.48 8.01
C PHE A 62 16.33 1.06 6.60
N MET A 63 17.03 2.14 6.26
CA MET A 63 16.93 2.76 4.94
C MET A 63 17.44 1.83 3.83
N ARG A 64 18.47 1.02 4.11
CA ARG A 64 18.93 0.00 3.16
C ARG A 64 17.82 -1.00 2.86
N ILE A 65 17.13 -1.52 3.90
CA ILE A 65 16.02 -2.45 3.73
C ILE A 65 14.87 -1.81 2.93
N CYS A 66 14.53 -0.55 3.21
CA CYS A 66 13.50 0.17 2.47
C CYS A 66 13.86 0.37 0.99
N SER A 67 15.16 0.52 0.67
CA SER A 67 15.64 0.76 -0.68
C SER A 67 15.67 -0.47 -1.60
N GLU A 68 15.62 -1.69 -1.06
CA GLU A 68 15.80 -2.93 -1.83
C GLU A 68 14.78 -3.12 -2.97
N ASN A 69 13.58 -2.56 -2.82
CA ASN A 69 12.50 -2.66 -3.80
C ASN A 69 12.12 -1.28 -4.39
N CYS A 70 12.98 -0.27 -4.21
CA CYS A 70 12.74 1.09 -4.67
C CYS A 70 13.55 1.43 -5.91
N THR A 71 13.02 2.32 -6.74
CA THR A 71 13.73 2.89 -7.89
C THR A 71 14.70 4.00 -7.50
N ASP A 72 14.44 4.67 -6.38
CA ASP A 72 15.16 5.85 -5.93
C ASP A 72 15.08 6.03 -4.41
N GLN A 73 15.94 6.90 -3.88
CA GLN A 73 16.04 7.17 -2.45
C GLN A 73 14.80 7.90 -1.90
N ASP A 74 14.12 8.72 -2.71
CA ASP A 74 12.89 9.40 -2.28
C ASP A 74 11.75 8.41 -2.07
N GLN A 75 11.67 7.36 -2.90
CA GLN A 75 10.72 6.27 -2.73
C GLN A 75 11.00 5.48 -1.45
N ALA A 76 12.26 5.17 -1.18
CA ALA A 76 12.66 4.50 0.07
C ALA A 76 12.29 5.36 1.29
N ALA A 77 12.50 6.68 1.23
CA ALA A 77 12.12 7.61 2.29
C ALA A 77 10.60 7.68 2.50
N ARG A 78 9.81 7.65 1.42
CA ARG A 78 8.33 7.58 1.53
C ARG A 78 7.87 6.29 2.19
N ILE A 79 8.47 5.15 1.86
CA ILE A 79 8.15 3.86 2.50
C ILE A 79 8.53 3.91 3.98
N ALA A 80 9.73 4.36 4.30
CA ALA A 80 10.20 4.52 5.67
C ALA A 80 9.24 5.38 6.51
N LYS A 81 8.83 6.53 5.97
CA LYS A 81 7.85 7.41 6.61
C LYS A 81 6.50 6.73 6.82
N MET A 82 5.98 6.02 5.81
CA MET A 82 4.71 5.31 5.94
C MET A 82 4.75 4.22 7.03
N LEU A 83 5.89 3.55 7.21
CA LEU A 83 6.05 2.55 8.26
C LEU A 83 6.06 3.18 9.66
N ASP A 84 6.66 4.35 9.81
CA ASP A 84 6.67 5.15 11.04
C ASP A 84 5.28 5.73 11.35
N ASP A 85 4.64 6.37 10.36
CA ASP A 85 3.29 6.94 10.47
C ASP A 85 2.24 5.86 10.83
N SER A 86 2.45 4.61 10.40
CA SER A 86 1.58 3.47 10.72
C SER A 86 1.96 2.72 11.99
N ALA A 87 2.93 3.23 12.75
CA ALA A 87 3.47 2.62 13.97
C ALA A 87 3.93 1.16 13.78
N VAL A 88 4.28 0.75 12.56
CA VAL A 88 4.93 -0.54 12.31
C VAL A 88 6.37 -0.50 12.80
N VAL A 89 7.00 0.67 12.69
CA VAL A 89 8.27 0.99 13.31
C VAL A 89 8.15 2.31 14.07
N ILE A 90 9.13 2.62 14.92
CA ILE A 90 9.28 3.96 15.50
C ILE A 90 10.69 4.44 15.22
N VAL A 91 10.85 5.56 14.53
CA VAL A 91 12.13 6.21 14.28
C VAL A 91 12.39 7.25 15.38
N LEU A 92 13.45 7.04 16.17
CA LEU A 92 13.88 7.97 17.21
C LEU A 92 15.36 8.31 17.03
N GLY A 93 15.63 9.52 16.54
CA GLY A 93 16.99 9.95 16.25
C GLY A 93 17.63 9.10 15.15
N ASP A 94 18.73 8.42 15.48
CA ASP A 94 19.49 7.53 14.60
C ASP A 94 19.14 6.04 14.74
N VAL A 95 18.11 5.71 15.54
CA VAL A 95 17.66 4.34 15.83
C VAL A 95 16.21 4.13 15.41
N VAL A 96 15.89 2.93 14.94
CA VAL A 96 14.56 2.49 14.50
C VAL A 96 14.14 1.25 15.29
N PHE A 97 13.01 1.33 15.98
CA PHE A 97 12.40 0.21 16.71
C PHE A 97 11.46 -0.58 15.78
N LEU A 98 11.64 -1.89 15.66
CA LEU A 98 10.99 -2.70 14.61
C LEU A 98 9.66 -3.34 15.02
N ARG A 99 9.35 -3.37 16.32
CA ARG A 99 8.17 -4.07 16.88
C ARG A 99 7.60 -3.31 18.07
N PRO A 100 7.17 -2.06 17.88
CA PRO A 100 6.67 -1.24 18.99
C PRO A 100 5.49 -1.90 19.71
N GLU A 101 4.61 -2.62 19.01
CA GLU A 101 3.47 -3.33 19.60
C GLU A 101 3.85 -4.47 20.56
N GLN A 102 5.00 -5.12 20.37
CA GLN A 102 5.44 -6.22 21.25
C GLN A 102 6.08 -5.72 22.56
N GLU A 103 6.35 -4.41 22.66
CA GLU A 103 7.18 -3.86 23.73
C GLU A 103 6.53 -2.72 24.51
N ILE A 104 5.28 -2.34 24.19
CA ILE A 104 4.53 -1.31 24.94
C ILE A 104 4.49 -1.67 26.44
N GLU A 105 4.41 -2.96 26.78
CA GLU A 105 4.43 -3.40 28.17
C GLU A 105 5.80 -3.16 28.84
N THR A 106 6.92 -3.37 28.14
CA THR A 106 8.27 -3.18 28.68
C THR A 106 8.73 -1.72 28.74
N PHE A 107 8.27 -0.86 27.83
CA PHE A 107 8.56 0.59 27.89
C PHE A 107 7.83 1.28 29.06
N VAL A 108 6.60 0.84 29.38
CA VAL A 108 5.84 1.38 30.52
C VAL A 108 6.45 0.91 31.85
N VAL A 109 6.80 -0.37 31.99
CA VAL A 109 7.37 -0.92 33.24
C VAL A 109 8.75 -0.33 33.58
N SER A 110 9.52 0.12 32.59
CA SER A 110 10.84 0.72 32.84
C SER A 110 10.79 2.15 33.40
N GLN A 111 9.64 2.84 33.36
CA GLN A 111 9.47 4.16 33.98
C GLN A 111 9.00 4.09 35.45
N ASP A 112 8.40 2.97 35.89
CA ASP A 112 7.87 2.83 37.26
C ASP A 112 8.85 2.22 38.28
N VAL A 113 9.98 1.64 37.85
CA VAL A 113 10.94 0.97 38.78
C VAL A 113 12.05 1.90 39.30
N LYS A 114 12.02 3.22 39.02
CA LYS A 114 13.01 4.18 39.56
C LYS A 114 12.54 5.03 40.76
N SER A 115 11.36 4.77 41.33
CA SER A 115 10.84 5.60 42.43
C SER A 115 10.45 4.88 43.73
N VAL A 116 10.95 3.66 44.02
CA VAL A 116 10.85 3.08 45.36
C VAL A 116 12.10 2.27 45.69
N HIS A 117 13.06 2.91 46.34
CA HIS A 117 13.85 2.42 47.50
C HIS A 117 15.00 3.39 47.78
N VAL A 118 14.72 4.39 48.62
CA VAL A 118 15.68 4.94 49.60
C VAL A 118 15.09 4.65 50.97
#